data_AF-A0A9R1HXA2-F1
#
_entry.id   AF-A0A9R1HXA2-F1
#
_cell.length_a   1.000
_cell.length_b   1.000
_cell.length_c   1.000
_cell.angle_alpha   90.00
_cell.angle_beta   90.00
_cell.angle_gamma   90.00
#
_symmetry.space_group_name_H-M   'P 1'
#
loop_
_entity.id
_entity.type
_entity.pdbx_description
1 polymer ?
#
loop_
_entity_poly.entity_id
_entity_poly.type
_entity_poly.pdbx_seq_one_letter_code
_entity_poly.pdbx_strand_id
1 'polypeptide(L)'
;MLSRIAAMRPPPRAVAAALVGGADAGYSSKSTSLPQKQQRVRDHAFDGIMEVQKRVRRFLALHALLLYAATPTAPSGAFSAGGSGAVSVPFSRLGALSRRQLRLAPLDAGNFMLRHPHAFHLFLHPVHRILHVRLTPRASAALRLEADAIASLRPGAVLRLRKLLLLAPPHHRLRLEHIRLLRRDFGLPDDFADSIILSNPALFRLTPDGFVEFVPSPDDPPDLTVAAVERSRERHYREHRAPGAGEEDARFAFPTRFPPGFKIGKYFRIAVWKWQRLPYASPYADVSGHDLRSLEAQRRMEKRAVAAVHELLSLTVDKRTTLERLALFRDALGVPKKIKEFLLKYQGIFYISTRGNQGKLHTVFLREAYYKGELLDSNEIHDARRKLEELLLMSREKANLDRMFTSMGRGWDELGGGRRGGAELREKFLGDAGGRKRKVGADDEDDGADSGEDSGVESLYID
;
A
#
# COMPACT_ATOMS: atom_id res chain seq x y z
N MET A 1 -72.22 -20.26 -57.78
CA MET A 1 -73.59 -20.61 -57.32
C MET A 1 -73.63 -22.09 -57.00
N LEU A 2 -74.49 -22.47 -56.06
CA LEU A 2 -74.70 -23.80 -55.46
C LEU A 2 -73.67 -24.15 -54.36
N SER A 3 -73.99 -24.44 -53.11
CA SER A 3 -75.18 -24.27 -52.24
C SER A 3 -74.86 -24.99 -50.92
N ARG A 4 -75.07 -24.28 -49.80
CA ARG A 4 -75.72 -24.75 -48.54
C ARG A 4 -75.16 -26.02 -47.85
N ILE A 5 -74.51 -25.92 -46.70
CA ILE A 5 -75.06 -25.76 -45.32
C ILE A 5 -76.09 -26.84 -44.93
N ALA A 6 -75.72 -27.67 -43.96
CA ALA A 6 -76.46 -28.15 -42.78
C ALA A 6 -75.71 -29.40 -42.23
N ALA A 7 -75.56 -29.69 -40.94
CA ALA A 7 -76.27 -29.27 -39.75
C ALA A 7 -75.37 -29.43 -38.50
N MET A 8 -75.73 -28.68 -37.44
CA MET A 8 -75.09 -28.66 -36.13
C MET A 8 -75.47 -29.87 -35.26
N ARG A 9 -74.58 -30.29 -34.34
CA ARG A 9 -74.94 -30.51 -32.93
C ARG A 9 -73.72 -30.40 -31.99
N PRO A 10 -73.84 -29.86 -30.75
CA PRO A 10 -72.72 -29.33 -29.97
C PRO A 10 -72.48 -30.13 -28.64
N PRO A 11 -71.81 -29.59 -27.59
CA PRO A 11 -70.57 -30.08 -26.94
C PRO A 11 -70.86 -30.76 -25.54
N PRO A 12 -69.92 -31.26 -24.68
CA PRO A 12 -68.83 -30.49 -24.06
C PRO A 12 -67.54 -31.24 -23.56
N ARG A 13 -66.54 -30.39 -23.27
CA ARG A 13 -65.49 -30.41 -22.22
C ARG A 13 -64.27 -31.36 -22.28
N ALA A 14 -63.15 -30.72 -21.92
CA ALA A 14 -61.76 -31.08 -22.13
C ALA A 14 -61.10 -31.71 -20.89
N VAL A 15 -60.07 -32.54 -21.11
CA VAL A 15 -58.82 -32.60 -20.31
C VAL A 15 -57.63 -32.99 -21.22
N ALA A 16 -56.48 -32.44 -20.88
CA ALA A 16 -55.18 -32.37 -21.55
C ALA A 16 -54.52 -33.67 -22.06
N ALA A 17 -53.66 -33.52 -23.08
CA ALA A 17 -52.44 -34.30 -23.24
C ALA A 17 -51.37 -33.48 -23.98
N ALA A 18 -50.17 -33.48 -23.41
CA ALA A 18 -49.00 -32.72 -23.82
C ALA A 18 -48.30 -33.34 -25.05
N LEU A 19 -47.70 -32.51 -25.91
CA LEU A 19 -46.64 -32.91 -26.84
C LEU A 19 -45.54 -31.84 -26.90
N VAL A 20 -44.47 -32.15 -26.16
CA VAL A 20 -43.05 -31.94 -26.42
C VAL A 20 -42.69 -30.98 -27.56
N GLY A 21 -42.33 -29.74 -27.19
CA GLY A 21 -41.62 -28.80 -28.05
C GLY A 21 -40.11 -28.97 -27.91
N GLY A 22 -39.42 -29.08 -29.05
CA GLY A 22 -37.98 -29.23 -29.15
C GLY A 22 -37.23 -28.11 -28.42
N ALA A 23 -36.20 -28.51 -27.69
CA ALA A 23 -35.29 -27.63 -27.00
C ALA A 23 -34.43 -26.87 -28.02
N ASP A 24 -34.89 -25.69 -28.41
CA ASP A 24 -34.02 -24.66 -28.96
C ASP A 24 -33.16 -24.14 -27.80
N ALA A 25 -31.98 -24.73 -27.66
CA ALA A 25 -30.99 -24.33 -26.66
C ALA A 25 -30.49 -22.93 -27.03
N GLY A 26 -31.24 -21.92 -26.63
CA GLY A 26 -30.84 -20.52 -26.70
C GLY A 26 -29.43 -20.40 -26.13
N TYR A 27 -28.49 -19.99 -26.98
CA TYR A 27 -27.16 -19.58 -26.58
C TYR A 27 -27.29 -18.39 -25.63
N SER A 28 -27.45 -18.69 -24.33
CA SER A 28 -27.32 -17.73 -23.26
C SER A 28 -25.96 -17.08 -23.42
N SER A 29 -25.97 -15.77 -23.71
CA SER A 29 -24.77 -14.93 -23.68
C SER A 29 -24.19 -14.97 -22.27
N LYS A 30 -23.34 -15.96 -22.00
CA LYS A 30 -22.67 -16.15 -20.72
C LYS A 30 -21.89 -14.86 -20.42
N SER A 31 -22.28 -14.23 -19.31
CA SER A 31 -21.82 -12.91 -18.86
C SER A 31 -20.32 -12.70 -19.08
N THR A 32 -19.97 -11.70 -19.88
CA THR A 32 -18.60 -11.28 -20.20
C THR A 32 -17.94 -10.49 -19.07
N SER A 33 -18.43 -10.60 -17.83
CA SER A 33 -17.93 -9.86 -16.66
C SER A 33 -17.08 -10.78 -15.78
N LEU A 34 -16.04 -10.24 -15.14
CA LEU A 34 -15.28 -11.02 -14.16
C LEU A 34 -16.20 -11.41 -13.00
N PRO A 35 -16.14 -12.67 -12.53
CA PRO A 35 -17.01 -13.17 -11.46
C PRO A 35 -16.80 -12.39 -10.15
N GLN A 36 -17.91 -12.04 -9.48
CA GLN A 36 -17.88 -11.19 -8.29
C GLN A 36 -17.45 -11.92 -7.00
N LYS A 37 -17.59 -13.25 -6.92
CA LYS A 37 -17.28 -14.05 -5.74
C LYS A 37 -16.16 -15.03 -6.05
N GLN A 38 -14.91 -14.54 -6.07
CA GLN A 38 -13.73 -15.39 -6.23
C GLN A 38 -13.21 -15.89 -4.88
N GLN A 39 -12.66 -17.10 -4.87
CA GLN A 39 -11.96 -17.63 -3.70
C GLN A 39 -10.73 -16.79 -3.41
N ARG A 40 -10.64 -16.26 -2.18
CA ARG A 40 -9.49 -15.47 -1.74
C ARG A 40 -8.32 -16.40 -1.44
N VAL A 41 -7.25 -16.24 -2.20
CA VAL A 41 -5.96 -16.88 -1.88
C VAL A 41 -5.09 -15.87 -1.13
N ARG A 42 -4.61 -16.28 0.05
CA ARG A 42 -3.70 -15.45 0.85
C ARG A 42 -2.30 -15.50 0.27
N ASP A 43 -1.59 -14.40 0.41
CA ASP A 43 -0.23 -14.24 -0.08
C ASP A 43 0.67 -13.88 1.09
N HIS A 44 1.44 -14.85 1.55
CA HIS A 44 2.25 -14.75 2.77
C HIS A 44 3.34 -13.68 2.66
N ALA A 45 3.80 -13.36 1.45
CA ALA A 45 4.82 -12.34 1.25
C ALA A 45 4.30 -10.95 1.67
N PHE A 46 3.08 -10.60 1.26
CA PHE A 46 2.46 -9.32 1.63
C PHE A 46 2.01 -9.29 3.10
N ASP A 47 1.58 -10.43 3.63
CA ASP A 47 1.25 -10.54 5.06
C ASP A 47 2.49 -10.35 5.94
N GLY A 48 3.65 -10.86 5.52
CA GLY A 48 4.94 -10.59 6.16
C GLY A 48 5.27 -9.09 6.21
N ILE A 49 5.11 -8.39 5.08
CA ILE A 49 5.26 -6.92 5.02
C ILE A 49 4.34 -6.25 6.05
N MET A 50 3.09 -6.70 6.17
CA MET A 50 2.14 -6.10 7.11
C MET A 50 2.53 -6.28 8.58
N GLU A 51 3.18 -7.39 8.95
CA GLU A 51 3.67 -7.56 10.32
C GLU A 51 4.77 -6.54 10.66
N VAL A 52 5.69 -6.29 9.74
CA VAL A 52 6.71 -5.23 9.90
C VAL A 52 6.04 -3.87 10.05
N GLN A 53 5.05 -3.58 9.18
CA GLN A 53 4.35 -2.30 9.17
C GLN A 53 3.54 -2.04 10.45
N LYS A 54 3.06 -3.07 11.15
CA LYS A 54 2.46 -2.89 12.49
C LYS A 54 3.48 -2.35 13.48
N ARG A 55 4.70 -2.91 13.49
CA ARG A 55 5.79 -2.46 14.35
C ARG A 55 6.20 -1.03 14.02
N VAL A 56 6.36 -0.71 12.74
CA VAL A 56 6.68 0.66 12.26
C VAL A 56 5.62 1.67 12.68
N ARG A 57 4.32 1.39 12.46
CA ARG A 57 3.24 2.30 12.86
C ARG A 57 3.24 2.56 14.36
N ARG A 58 3.44 1.51 15.16
CA ARG A 58 3.52 1.64 16.63
C ARG A 58 4.75 2.44 17.06
N PHE A 59 5.90 2.20 16.43
CA PHE A 59 7.12 2.98 16.64
C PHE A 59 6.90 4.47 16.35
N LEU A 60 6.36 4.81 15.17
CA LEU A 60 6.11 6.19 14.76
C LEU A 60 5.09 6.89 15.66
N ALA A 61 4.04 6.18 16.09
CA ALA A 61 3.06 6.72 17.03
C ALA A 61 3.71 7.06 18.37
N LEU A 62 4.55 6.17 18.91
CA LEU A 62 5.30 6.44 20.14
C LEU A 62 6.36 7.53 19.98
N HIS A 63 7.01 7.61 18.81
CA HIS A 63 7.94 8.69 18.49
C HIS A 63 7.24 10.06 18.44
N ALA A 64 6.07 10.15 17.80
CA ALA A 64 5.28 11.37 17.80
C ALA A 64 4.88 11.80 19.23
N LEU A 65 4.52 10.84 20.09
CA LEU A 65 4.27 11.11 21.51
C LEU A 65 5.52 11.56 22.27
N LEU A 66 6.69 11.00 21.97
CA LEU A 66 7.96 11.44 22.56
C LEU A 66 8.25 12.90 22.21
N LEU A 67 8.08 13.28 20.94
CA LEU A 67 8.25 14.68 20.50
C LEU A 67 7.21 15.60 21.19
N TYR A 68 5.94 15.18 21.22
CA TYR A 68 4.87 15.94 21.89
C TYR A 68 5.07 16.05 23.41
N ALA A 69 5.64 15.05 24.05
CA ALA A 69 5.90 15.08 25.48
C ALA A 69 7.15 15.92 25.82
N ALA A 70 8.04 16.11 24.85
CA ALA A 70 9.22 16.93 24.98
C ALA A 70 8.98 18.41 24.69
N THR A 71 7.89 18.76 23.98
CA THR A 71 7.55 20.17 23.78
C THR A 71 7.15 20.80 25.13
N PRO A 72 7.78 21.93 25.50
CA PRO A 72 7.54 22.57 26.78
C PRO A 72 6.19 23.31 26.74
N THR A 73 5.13 22.67 27.23
CA THR A 73 3.90 23.37 27.60
C THR A 73 4.07 24.03 28.99
N ALA A 74 4.83 25.14 29.02
CA ALA A 74 4.97 26.18 30.07
C ALA A 74 5.42 25.78 31.52
N PRO A 75 5.71 26.78 32.38
CA PRO A 75 7.03 27.26 32.76
C PRO A 75 7.60 26.48 33.97
N SER A 76 8.68 25.73 33.76
CA SER A 76 9.64 25.47 34.83
C SER A 76 11.01 25.79 34.29
N GLY A 77 11.60 26.84 34.86
CA GLY A 77 12.92 27.33 34.49
C GLY A 77 13.96 26.23 34.69
N ALA A 78 14.40 25.64 33.58
CA ALA A 78 15.68 24.98 33.47
C ALA A 78 16.06 24.97 31.99
N PHE A 79 16.58 26.10 31.53
CA PHE A 79 17.44 26.12 30.36
C PHE A 79 18.58 25.12 30.60
N SER A 80 18.62 24.06 29.80
CA SER A 80 19.89 23.56 29.30
C SER A 80 20.01 24.05 27.86
N ALA A 81 20.38 25.32 27.74
CA ALA A 81 21.01 25.82 26.54
C ALA A 81 22.38 25.12 26.44
N GLY A 82 22.61 24.40 25.35
CA GLY A 82 23.91 23.78 25.07
C GLY A 82 23.83 22.27 24.94
N GLY A 83 23.43 21.79 23.76
CA GLY A 83 23.70 20.42 23.37
C GLY A 83 22.72 19.91 22.33
N SER A 84 23.27 19.33 21.27
CA SER A 84 22.62 18.32 20.43
C SER A 84 22.27 17.08 21.27
N GLY A 85 21.43 17.26 22.30
CA GLY A 85 21.11 16.28 23.32
C GLY A 85 19.82 15.56 22.94
N ALA A 86 19.90 14.23 22.82
CA ALA A 86 18.75 13.40 22.50
C ALA A 86 17.58 13.69 23.46
N VAL A 87 16.46 14.13 22.89
CA VAL A 87 15.20 14.39 23.60
C VAL A 87 14.81 13.19 24.47
N SER A 88 14.71 13.40 25.78
CA SER A 88 14.32 12.36 26.75
C SER A 88 13.09 12.77 27.53
N VAL A 89 12.21 11.82 27.80
CA VAL A 89 10.91 12.06 28.45
C VAL A 89 10.72 11.05 29.59
N PRO A 90 10.12 11.44 30.74
CA PRO A 90 9.76 10.50 31.80
C PRO A 90 8.82 9.40 31.28
N PHE A 91 9.14 8.14 31.62
CA PHE A 91 8.37 6.96 31.20
C PHE A 91 6.91 7.03 31.66
N SER A 92 6.65 7.57 32.85
CA SER A 92 5.31 7.78 33.39
C SER A 92 4.46 8.71 32.53
N ARG A 93 5.04 9.85 32.10
CA ARG A 93 4.37 10.82 31.21
C ARG A 93 4.07 10.19 29.85
N LEU A 94 5.04 9.48 29.27
CA LEU A 94 4.85 8.80 28.00
C LEU A 94 3.79 7.69 28.08
N GLY A 95 3.79 6.91 29.17
CA GLY A 95 2.78 5.88 29.42
C GLY A 95 1.37 6.46 29.63
N ALA A 96 1.24 7.61 30.29
CA ALA A 96 -0.04 8.30 30.42
C ALA A 96 -0.56 8.80 29.06
N LEU A 97 0.32 9.40 28.25
CA LEU A 97 -0.02 9.86 26.90
C LEU A 97 -0.38 8.71 25.96
N SER A 98 0.32 7.58 26.05
CA SER A 98 0.04 6.42 25.20
C SER A 98 -1.34 5.81 25.49
N ARG A 99 -1.76 5.79 26.76
CA ARG A 99 -3.12 5.37 27.13
C ARG A 99 -4.17 6.35 26.62
N ARG A 100 -3.93 7.65 26.81
CA ARG A 100 -4.90 8.70 26.45
C ARG A 100 -5.08 8.88 24.94
N GLN A 101 -3.98 8.95 24.18
CA GLN A 101 -4.01 9.31 22.76
C GLN A 101 -4.03 8.09 21.83
N LEU A 102 -3.35 7.00 22.20
CA LEU A 102 -3.27 5.79 21.37
C LEU A 102 -4.19 4.65 21.84
N ARG A 103 -4.91 4.83 22.96
CA ARG A 103 -5.81 3.83 23.57
C ARG A 103 -5.13 2.47 23.79
N LEU A 104 -3.82 2.47 24.06
CA LEU A 104 -3.07 1.26 24.38
C LEU A 104 -3.41 0.78 25.79
N ALA A 105 -3.31 -0.53 26.04
CA ALA A 105 -3.53 -1.09 27.37
C ALA A 105 -2.43 -0.60 28.35
N PRO A 106 -2.63 -0.73 29.67
CA PRO A 106 -1.59 -0.44 30.64
C PRO A 106 -0.30 -1.21 30.32
N LEU A 107 0.85 -0.54 30.45
CA LEU A 107 2.20 -1.10 30.21
C LEU A 107 2.51 -1.55 28.76
N ASP A 108 1.55 -1.60 27.85
CA ASP A 108 1.76 -1.98 26.45
C ASP A 108 2.86 -1.18 25.76
N ALA A 109 2.87 0.14 25.95
CA ALA A 109 3.91 1.01 25.39
C ALA A 109 5.30 0.63 25.94
N GLY A 110 5.38 0.33 27.24
CA GLY A 110 6.61 -0.13 27.88
C GLY A 110 7.07 -1.49 27.37
N ASN A 111 6.17 -2.46 27.30
CA ASN A 111 6.45 -3.79 26.77
C ASN A 111 6.94 -3.74 25.32
N PHE A 112 6.44 -2.79 24.52
CA PHE A 112 6.95 -2.57 23.18
C PHE A 112 8.37 -1.97 23.19
N MET A 113 8.63 -0.96 24.00
CA MET A 113 9.97 -0.35 24.09
C MET A 113 11.02 -1.34 24.60
N LEU A 114 10.65 -2.19 25.57
CA LEU A 114 11.53 -3.25 26.10
C LEU A 114 11.81 -4.35 25.08
N ARG A 115 10.85 -4.67 24.21
CA ARG A 115 11.03 -5.59 23.08
C ARG A 115 11.92 -5.01 21.98
N HIS A 116 11.98 -3.68 21.87
CA HIS A 116 12.74 -2.97 20.84
C HIS A 116 13.86 -2.07 21.42
N PRO A 117 14.86 -2.64 22.10
CA PRO A 117 15.97 -1.88 22.68
C PRO A 117 16.88 -1.23 21.61
N HIS A 118 16.85 -1.71 20.37
CA HIS A 118 17.54 -1.07 19.25
C HIS A 118 16.91 0.27 18.84
N ALA A 119 15.62 0.47 19.15
CA ALA A 119 14.87 1.67 18.79
C ALA A 119 14.72 2.64 19.97
N PHE A 120 14.49 2.11 21.17
CA PHE A 120 14.30 2.88 22.40
C PHE A 120 15.38 2.57 23.44
N HIS A 121 15.82 3.61 24.13
CA HIS A 121 16.72 3.51 25.26
C HIS A 121 16.00 3.98 26.53
N LEU A 122 15.73 3.04 27.42
CA LEU A 122 15.24 3.33 28.78
C LEU A 122 16.43 3.44 29.71
N PHE A 123 16.49 4.52 30.49
CA PHE A 123 17.57 4.78 31.43
C PHE A 123 17.05 5.53 32.66
N LEU A 124 17.70 5.33 33.81
CA LEU A 124 17.42 6.12 35.00
C LEU A 124 18.06 7.50 34.84
N HIS A 125 17.28 8.56 34.94
CA HIS A 125 17.80 9.90 34.82
C HIS A 125 18.74 10.21 36.00
N PRO A 126 19.97 10.68 35.76
CA PRO A 126 20.98 10.83 36.81
C PRO A 126 20.54 11.79 37.92
N VAL A 127 19.81 12.86 37.56
CA VAL A 127 19.28 13.86 38.50
C VAL A 127 17.95 13.43 39.12
N HIS A 128 16.91 13.22 38.31
CA HIS A 128 15.57 12.94 38.82
C HIS A 128 15.38 11.53 39.42
N ARG A 129 16.30 10.59 39.20
CA ARG A 129 16.20 9.17 39.60
C ARG A 129 14.90 8.49 39.13
N ILE A 130 14.28 9.02 38.08
CA ILE A 130 13.08 8.49 37.42
C ILE A 130 13.48 7.86 36.08
N LEU A 131 12.76 6.83 35.65
CA LEU A 131 12.97 6.19 34.35
C LEU A 131 12.60 7.15 33.20
N HIS A 132 13.56 7.43 32.33
CA HIS A 132 13.38 8.20 31.11
C HIS A 132 13.48 7.30 29.88
N VAL A 133 12.82 7.71 28.81
CA VAL A 133 12.90 7.09 27.49
C VAL A 133 13.46 8.12 26.52
N ARG A 134 14.43 7.68 25.70
CA ARG A 134 14.90 8.40 24.51
C ARG A 134 14.99 7.47 23.32
N LEU A 135 15.01 8.03 22.11
CA LEU A 135 15.38 7.26 20.92
C LEU A 135 16.87 6.91 20.94
N THR A 136 17.22 5.75 20.38
CA THR A 136 18.63 5.41 20.15
C THR A 136 19.22 6.29 19.02
N PRO A 137 20.54 6.51 19.01
CA PRO A 137 21.19 7.22 17.90
C PRO A 137 20.89 6.60 16.54
N ARG A 138 20.82 5.26 16.44
CA ARG A 138 20.48 4.56 15.20
C ARG A 138 19.04 4.80 14.74
N ALA A 139 18.08 4.75 15.65
CA ALA A 139 16.69 5.06 15.30
C ALA A 139 16.54 6.52 14.87
N SER A 140 17.22 7.45 15.55
CA SER A 140 17.24 8.85 15.14
C SER A 140 17.91 9.05 13.78
N ALA A 141 19.00 8.33 13.48
CA ALA A 141 19.66 8.39 12.19
C ALA A 141 18.78 7.83 11.08
N ALA A 142 18.08 6.71 11.30
CA ALA A 142 17.14 6.15 10.33
C ALA A 142 15.98 7.12 10.02
N LEU A 143 15.45 7.79 11.04
CA LEU A 143 14.41 8.83 10.85
C LEU A 143 14.95 10.06 10.10
N ARG A 144 16.19 10.49 10.39
CA ARG A 144 16.84 11.58 9.66
C ARG A 144 17.07 11.23 8.20
N LEU A 145 17.52 10.01 7.91
CA LEU A 145 17.66 9.53 6.53
C LEU A 145 16.33 9.58 5.76
N GLU A 146 15.19 9.23 6.38
CA GLU A 146 13.87 9.38 5.74
C GLU A 146 13.57 10.87 5.47
N ALA A 147 13.84 11.77 6.41
CA ALA A 147 13.61 13.20 6.25
C ALA A 147 14.50 13.82 5.17
N ASP A 148 15.78 13.45 5.12
CA ASP A 148 16.76 13.93 4.14
C ASP A 148 16.37 13.45 2.73
N ALA A 149 15.94 12.19 2.58
CA ALA A 149 15.43 11.66 1.31
C ALA A 149 14.13 12.34 0.85
N ILE A 150 13.25 12.73 1.78
CA ILE A 150 12.05 13.51 1.43
C ILE A 150 12.45 14.90 0.94
N ALA A 151 13.48 15.51 1.53
CA ALA A 151 13.99 16.81 1.12
C ALA A 151 14.68 16.77 -0.25
N SER A 152 15.49 15.73 -0.55
CA SER A 152 16.16 15.54 -1.84
C SER A 152 15.16 15.37 -2.99
N LEU A 153 14.09 14.60 -2.76
CA LEU A 153 13.07 14.26 -3.75
C LEU A 153 11.92 15.28 -3.83
N ARG A 154 12.13 16.53 -3.39
CA ARG A 154 11.13 17.60 -3.45
C ARG A 154 10.61 17.88 -4.86
N PRO A 155 11.44 17.95 -5.93
CA PRO A 155 10.92 18.14 -7.30
C PRO A 155 10.00 16.99 -7.73
N GLY A 156 10.36 15.75 -7.36
CA GLY A 156 9.50 14.58 -7.59
C GLY A 156 8.18 14.64 -6.82
N ALA A 157 8.17 15.24 -5.62
CA ALA A 157 6.96 15.44 -4.83
C ALA A 157 5.97 16.41 -5.51
N VAL A 158 6.47 17.49 -6.13
CA VAL A 158 5.68 18.40 -6.96
C VAL A 158 4.98 17.63 -8.07
N LEU A 159 5.72 16.84 -8.87
CA LEU A 159 5.16 16.06 -9.97
C LEU A 159 4.13 15.03 -9.50
N ARG A 160 4.40 14.32 -8.38
CA ARG A 160 3.44 13.38 -7.79
C ARG A 160 2.14 14.07 -7.38
N LEU A 161 2.23 15.25 -6.77
CA LEU A 161 1.06 16.02 -6.36
C LEU A 161 0.27 16.53 -7.58
N ARG A 162 0.95 16.98 -8.64
CA ARG A 162 0.30 17.39 -9.89
C ARG A 162 -0.47 16.24 -10.54
N LYS A 163 0.14 15.06 -10.64
CA LYS A 163 -0.55 13.85 -11.13
C LYS A 163 -1.73 13.46 -10.25
N LEU A 164 -1.59 13.57 -8.93
CA LEU A 164 -2.69 13.31 -8.00
C LEU A 164 -3.88 14.24 -8.25
N LEU A 165 -3.66 15.52 -8.54
CA LEU A 165 -4.73 16.47 -8.87
C LEU A 165 -5.37 16.17 -10.22
N LEU A 166 -4.57 15.78 -11.22
CA LEU A 166 -5.07 15.35 -12.53
C LEU A 166 -5.94 14.08 -12.45
N LEU A 167 -5.80 13.26 -11.40
CA LEU A 167 -6.68 12.11 -11.15
C LEU A 167 -8.09 12.49 -10.68
N ALA A 168 -8.39 13.78 -10.52
CA ALA A 168 -9.70 14.29 -10.12
C ALA A 168 -10.41 15.10 -11.22
N PRO A 169 -10.59 14.58 -12.46
CA PRO A 169 -11.34 15.29 -13.48
C PRO A 169 -12.83 15.37 -13.10
N PRO A 170 -13.57 16.40 -13.55
CA PRO A 170 -13.14 17.46 -14.48
C PRO A 170 -12.43 18.63 -13.79
N HIS A 171 -12.58 18.77 -12.46
CA HIS A 171 -12.17 19.97 -11.74
C HIS A 171 -10.68 20.01 -11.36
N HIS A 172 -9.98 18.88 -11.45
CA HIS A 172 -8.58 18.69 -11.04
C HIS A 172 -8.26 19.30 -9.67
N ARG A 173 -9.17 19.09 -8.71
CA ARG A 173 -9.09 19.65 -7.36
C ARG A 173 -9.34 18.62 -6.28
N LEU A 174 -8.60 18.72 -5.18
CA LEU A 174 -8.70 17.81 -4.05
C LEU A 174 -8.64 18.58 -2.72
N ARG A 175 -9.32 18.09 -1.69
CA ARG A 175 -9.27 18.70 -0.36
C ARG A 175 -7.87 18.56 0.24
N LEU A 176 -7.33 19.64 0.78
CA LEU A 176 -6.01 19.66 1.42
C LEU A 176 -5.92 18.63 2.55
N GLU A 177 -7.00 18.45 3.31
CA GLU A 177 -7.09 17.46 4.40
C GLU A 177 -6.91 16.03 3.90
N HIS A 178 -7.50 15.67 2.76
CA HIS A 178 -7.36 14.33 2.18
C HIS A 178 -5.91 14.08 1.75
N ILE A 179 -5.26 15.08 1.14
CA ILE A 179 -3.84 15.01 0.75
C ILE A 179 -2.97 14.86 2.01
N ARG A 180 -3.27 15.61 3.09
CA ARG A 180 -2.54 15.54 4.36
C ARG A 180 -2.60 14.14 5.00
N LEU A 181 -3.72 13.43 4.86
CA LEU A 181 -3.85 12.04 5.35
C LEU A 181 -3.01 11.03 4.56
N LEU A 182 -2.74 11.29 3.28
CA LEU A 182 -1.86 10.50 2.41
C LEU A 182 -0.41 11.02 2.35
N ARG A 183 -0.09 12.10 3.05
CA ARG A 183 1.22 12.78 3.03
C ARG A 183 2.39 11.81 3.13
N ARG A 184 2.38 10.91 4.12
CA ARG A 184 3.44 9.91 4.29
C ARG A 184 3.46 8.90 3.15
N ASP A 185 2.29 8.46 2.65
CA ASP A 185 2.22 7.48 1.56
C ASP A 185 2.82 8.05 0.26
N PHE A 186 2.65 9.35 -0.02
CA PHE A 186 3.26 10.05 -1.16
C PHE A 186 4.69 10.55 -0.93
N GLY A 187 5.22 10.42 0.30
CA GLY A 187 6.54 10.94 0.65
C GLY A 187 6.59 12.47 0.57
N LEU A 188 5.53 13.15 1.03
CA LEU A 188 5.47 14.60 1.10
C LEU A 188 6.07 15.11 2.43
N PRO A 189 6.77 16.27 2.42
CA PRO A 189 7.23 16.94 3.63
C PRO A 189 6.10 17.22 4.64
N ASP A 190 6.44 17.37 5.92
CA ASP A 190 5.47 17.70 6.98
C ASP A 190 4.77 19.05 6.70
N ASP A 191 5.51 20.00 6.12
CA ASP A 191 5.12 21.36 5.76
C ASP A 191 4.70 21.51 4.28
N PHE A 192 4.32 20.43 3.60
CA PHE A 192 4.07 20.43 2.14
C PHE A 192 3.07 21.50 1.66
N ALA A 193 2.15 21.95 2.52
CA ALA A 193 1.24 23.03 2.17
C ALA A 193 2.01 24.32 1.87
N ASP A 194 3.01 24.65 2.67
CA ASP A 194 3.80 25.86 2.50
C ASP A 194 4.97 25.59 1.54
N SER A 195 5.68 24.48 1.75
CA SER A 195 6.92 24.16 1.04
C SER A 195 6.73 23.68 -0.40
N ILE A 196 5.55 23.17 -0.76
CA ILE A 196 5.22 22.71 -2.13
C ILE A 196 4.09 23.54 -2.74
N ILE A 197 2.97 23.72 -2.05
CA ILE A 197 1.78 24.33 -2.66
C ILE A 197 1.97 25.86 -2.74
N LEU A 198 2.17 26.54 -1.60
CA LEU A 198 2.29 28.00 -1.57
C LEU A 198 3.59 28.51 -2.23
N SER A 199 4.66 27.73 -2.16
CA SER A 199 5.93 28.06 -2.82
C SER A 199 5.89 27.96 -4.36
N ASN A 200 4.88 27.28 -4.93
CA ASN A 200 4.74 27.08 -6.38
C ASN A 200 3.36 27.56 -6.87
N PRO A 201 3.04 28.87 -6.79
CA PRO A 201 1.73 29.40 -7.19
C PRO A 201 1.46 29.28 -8.70
N ALA A 202 2.51 29.11 -9.51
CA ALA A 202 2.38 28.84 -10.94
C ALA A 202 1.85 27.43 -11.25
N LEU A 203 1.98 26.49 -10.31
CA LEU A 203 1.63 25.07 -10.50
C LEU A 203 0.38 24.65 -9.70
N PHE A 204 0.13 25.33 -8.58
CA PHE A 204 -0.97 25.03 -7.66
C PHE A 204 -1.71 26.28 -7.24
N ARG A 205 -3.01 26.15 -7.04
CA ARG A 205 -3.83 27.18 -6.39
C ARG A 205 -4.48 26.60 -5.14
N LEU A 206 -4.33 27.28 -4.01
CA LEU A 206 -5.03 26.94 -2.77
C LEU A 206 -6.25 27.87 -2.64
N THR A 207 -7.44 27.29 -2.77
CA THR A 207 -8.73 27.99 -2.67
C THR A 207 -9.08 28.21 -1.18
N PRO A 208 -9.72 29.32 -0.79
CA PRO A 208 -10.13 29.58 0.60
C PRO A 208 -10.98 28.46 1.22
N ASP A 209 -11.72 27.70 0.39
CA ASP A 209 -12.52 26.54 0.80
C ASP A 209 -11.68 25.31 1.20
N GLY A 210 -10.35 25.41 1.22
CA GLY A 210 -9.44 24.32 1.59
C GLY A 210 -9.19 23.29 0.49
N PHE A 211 -9.41 23.68 -0.77
CA PHE A 211 -9.12 22.84 -1.94
C PHE A 211 -7.79 23.26 -2.59
N VAL A 212 -7.05 22.26 -3.05
CA VAL A 212 -5.86 22.44 -3.90
C VAL A 212 -6.28 22.15 -5.32
N GLU A 213 -6.04 23.09 -6.22
CA GLU A 213 -6.36 23.02 -7.64
C GLU A 213 -5.09 22.91 -8.48
N PHE A 214 -5.17 22.12 -9.54
CA PHE A 214 -4.14 22.06 -10.57
C PHE A 214 -4.15 23.33 -11.43
N VAL A 215 -2.99 23.94 -11.62
CA VAL A 215 -2.79 25.03 -12.59
C VAL A 215 -2.00 24.48 -13.79
N PRO A 216 -2.57 24.52 -15.01
CA PRO A 216 -1.82 24.19 -16.22
C PRO A 216 -0.68 25.20 -16.42
N SER A 217 0.52 24.70 -16.74
CA SER A 217 1.67 25.55 -17.07
C SER A 217 2.15 25.23 -18.50
N PRO A 218 2.62 26.22 -19.28
CA PRO A 218 3.23 25.96 -20.58
C PRO A 218 4.48 25.07 -20.49
N ASP A 219 5.14 25.04 -19.34
CA ASP A 219 6.33 24.22 -19.07
C ASP A 219 5.98 22.80 -18.55
N ASP A 220 4.75 22.35 -18.75
CA ASP A 220 4.31 21.04 -18.30
C ASP A 220 5.03 19.93 -19.05
N PRO A 221 5.64 18.96 -18.34
CA PRO A 221 6.34 17.88 -19.01
C PRO A 221 5.34 17.05 -19.82
N PRO A 222 5.69 16.62 -21.05
CA PRO A 222 4.77 15.85 -21.91
C PRO A 222 4.32 14.53 -21.24
N ASP A 223 5.15 14.01 -20.34
CA ASP A 223 4.88 12.77 -19.60
C ASP A 223 3.88 12.95 -18.43
N LEU A 224 3.44 14.17 -18.12
CA LEU A 224 2.60 14.45 -16.96
C LEU A 224 1.27 13.68 -17.02
N THR A 225 0.68 13.58 -18.21
CA THR A 225 -0.61 12.91 -18.48
C THR A 225 -0.45 11.45 -18.88
N VAL A 226 0.77 10.90 -18.88
CA VAL A 226 1.00 9.48 -19.19
C VAL A 226 0.85 8.67 -17.90
N ALA A 227 -0.06 7.69 -17.90
CA ALA A 227 -0.31 6.84 -16.74
C ALA A 227 0.82 5.81 -16.54
N ALA A 228 1.06 5.41 -15.29
CA ALA A 228 2.00 4.38 -14.89
C ALA A 228 1.72 3.04 -15.58
N VAL A 229 0.44 2.68 -15.75
CA VAL A 229 0.07 1.48 -16.50
C VAL A 229 0.49 1.56 -17.98
N GLU A 230 0.43 2.75 -18.60
CA GLU A 230 0.87 2.94 -19.99
C GLU A 230 2.39 2.81 -20.10
N ARG A 231 3.15 3.38 -19.14
CA ARG A 231 4.60 3.18 -19.06
C ARG A 231 4.98 1.71 -18.83
N SER A 232 4.24 1.01 -17.97
CA SER A 232 4.46 -0.43 -17.71
C SER A 232 4.22 -1.26 -18.97
N ARG A 233 3.18 -0.93 -19.75
CA ARG A 233 2.93 -1.54 -21.07
C ARG A 233 4.05 -1.28 -22.06
N GLU A 234 4.49 -0.03 -22.17
CA GLU A 234 5.57 0.34 -23.08
C GLU A 234 6.87 -0.38 -22.74
N ARG A 235 7.23 -0.44 -21.45
CA ARG A 235 8.39 -1.21 -20.97
C ARG A 235 8.26 -2.68 -21.37
N HIS A 236 7.13 -3.30 -21.06
CA HIS A 236 6.88 -4.70 -21.41
C HIS A 236 6.99 -4.94 -22.92
N TYR A 237 6.40 -4.06 -23.74
CA TYR A 237 6.46 -4.15 -25.20
C TYR A 237 7.90 -4.04 -25.73
N ARG A 238 8.70 -3.12 -25.18
CA ARG A 238 10.11 -2.96 -25.56
C ARG A 238 10.96 -4.19 -25.19
N GLU A 239 10.74 -4.76 -24.02
CA GLU A 239 11.53 -5.90 -23.50
C GLU A 239 11.16 -7.24 -24.15
N HIS A 240 9.89 -7.44 -24.53
CA HIS A 240 9.37 -8.73 -25.00
C HIS A 240 8.92 -8.69 -26.48
N ARG A 241 9.51 -7.78 -27.28
CA ARG A 241 9.19 -7.63 -28.70
C ARG A 241 9.51 -8.90 -29.48
N ALA A 242 8.53 -9.79 -29.63
CA ALA A 242 8.55 -10.86 -30.62
C ALA A 242 7.96 -10.33 -31.94
N PRO A 243 8.64 -10.46 -33.09
CA PRO A 243 8.08 -10.08 -34.39
C PRO A 243 6.85 -10.95 -34.69
N GLY A 244 5.65 -10.34 -34.66
CA GLY A 244 4.37 -11.01 -34.93
C GLY A 244 3.38 -11.10 -33.76
N ALA A 245 3.74 -10.64 -32.56
CA ALA A 245 2.77 -10.49 -31.47
C ALA A 245 1.84 -9.30 -31.78
N GLY A 246 0.53 -9.57 -31.89
CA GLY A 246 -0.46 -8.55 -32.27
C GLY A 246 -0.45 -7.34 -31.33
N GLU A 247 -0.05 -6.17 -31.86
CA GLU A 247 0.05 -4.90 -31.12
C GLU A 247 -1.29 -4.46 -30.48
N GLU A 248 -2.41 -4.92 -31.03
CA GLU A 248 -3.74 -4.60 -30.55
C GLU A 248 -4.09 -5.29 -29.22
N ASP A 249 -3.48 -6.44 -28.94
CA ASP A 249 -3.79 -7.27 -27.78
C ASP A 249 -3.24 -6.67 -26.47
N ALA A 250 -2.16 -5.89 -26.57
CA ALA A 250 -1.45 -5.31 -25.43
C ALA A 250 -1.85 -3.85 -25.12
N ARG A 251 -2.52 -3.14 -26.04
CA ARG A 251 -2.76 -1.68 -25.95
C ARG A 251 -3.45 -1.24 -24.65
N PHE A 252 -4.37 -2.06 -24.13
CA PHE A 252 -5.13 -1.77 -22.91
C PHE A 252 -4.88 -2.77 -21.78
N ALA A 253 -3.85 -3.61 -21.90
CA ALA A 253 -3.61 -4.71 -20.98
C ALA A 253 -2.93 -4.25 -19.69
N PHE A 254 -3.38 -4.77 -18.56
CA PHE A 254 -2.73 -4.60 -17.27
C PHE A 254 -1.79 -5.77 -16.99
N PRO A 255 -0.61 -5.51 -16.42
CA PRO A 255 0.24 -6.55 -15.90
C PRO A 255 -0.46 -7.25 -14.74
N THR A 256 -0.66 -8.56 -14.88
CA THR A 256 -1.36 -9.38 -13.89
C THR A 256 -0.45 -10.46 -13.33
N ARG A 257 -0.38 -10.55 -12.00
CA ARG A 257 0.29 -11.64 -11.28
C ARG A 257 -0.70 -12.24 -10.30
N PHE A 258 -1.03 -13.52 -10.49
CA PHE A 258 -1.92 -14.23 -9.57
C PHE A 258 -1.14 -14.82 -8.39
N PRO A 259 -1.74 -14.90 -7.20
CA PRO A 259 -1.05 -15.46 -6.04
C PRO A 259 -0.77 -16.96 -6.22
N PRO A 260 0.27 -17.50 -5.56
CA PRO A 260 0.54 -18.94 -5.56
C PRO A 260 -0.69 -19.72 -5.10
N GLY A 261 -1.09 -20.74 -5.86
CA GLY A 261 -2.28 -21.56 -5.56
C GLY A 261 -3.61 -21.01 -6.08
N PHE A 262 -3.62 -19.90 -6.83
CA PHE A 262 -4.85 -19.41 -7.46
C PHE A 262 -5.27 -20.28 -8.65
N LYS A 263 -6.40 -20.99 -8.52
CA LYS A 263 -6.96 -21.83 -9.59
C LYS A 263 -7.70 -20.97 -10.62
N ILE A 264 -7.08 -20.76 -11.78
CA ILE A 264 -7.65 -20.02 -12.92
C ILE A 264 -8.55 -20.97 -13.73
N GLY A 265 -9.87 -20.89 -13.51
CA GLY A 265 -10.83 -21.63 -14.33
C GLY A 265 -10.91 -21.12 -15.78
N LYS A 266 -11.28 -22.00 -16.73
CA LYS A 266 -11.40 -21.68 -18.18
C LYS A 266 -12.22 -20.41 -18.45
N TYR A 267 -13.39 -20.26 -17.82
CA TYR A 267 -14.26 -19.09 -17.99
C TYR A 267 -13.64 -17.81 -17.42
N PHE A 268 -12.92 -17.91 -16.30
CA PHE A 268 -12.23 -16.76 -15.72
C PHE A 268 -11.11 -16.27 -16.65
N ARG A 269 -10.33 -17.21 -17.23
CA ARG A 269 -9.29 -16.88 -18.21
C ARG A 269 -9.86 -16.13 -19.42
N ILE A 270 -10.98 -16.60 -19.98
CA ILE A 270 -11.67 -15.93 -21.11
C ILE A 270 -12.18 -14.55 -20.69
N ALA A 271 -12.74 -14.40 -19.49
CA ALA A 271 -13.23 -13.12 -18.99
C ALA A 271 -12.10 -12.11 -18.78
N VAL A 272 -10.96 -12.53 -18.22
CA VAL A 272 -9.76 -11.71 -18.09
C VAL A 272 -9.24 -11.32 -19.47
N TRP A 273 -9.12 -12.26 -20.41
CA TRP A 273 -8.67 -11.97 -21.78
C TRP A 273 -9.55 -10.92 -22.48
N LYS A 274 -10.88 -11.05 -22.40
CA LYS A 274 -11.81 -10.03 -22.93
C LYS A 274 -11.67 -8.68 -22.22
N TRP A 275 -11.51 -8.69 -20.89
CA TRP A 275 -11.34 -7.46 -20.11
C TRP A 275 -10.03 -6.74 -20.43
N GLN A 276 -8.93 -7.47 -20.66
CA GLN A 276 -7.64 -6.90 -21.02
C GLN A 276 -7.67 -6.13 -22.34
N ARG A 277 -8.47 -6.59 -23.32
CA ARG A 277 -8.63 -5.93 -24.63
C ARG A 277 -9.58 -4.72 -24.61
N LEU A 278 -10.38 -4.56 -23.57
CA LEU A 278 -11.41 -3.50 -23.53
C LEU A 278 -10.76 -2.10 -23.59
N PRO A 279 -11.12 -1.25 -24.57
CA PRO A 279 -10.64 0.13 -24.62
C PRO A 279 -11.16 0.94 -23.44
N TYR A 280 -10.33 1.82 -22.89
CA TYR A 280 -10.74 2.74 -21.84
C TYR A 280 -10.03 4.09 -22.02
N ALA A 281 -10.66 5.17 -21.57
CA ALA A 281 -10.07 6.51 -21.58
C ALA A 281 -9.01 6.63 -20.47
N SER A 282 -7.96 7.44 -20.70
CA SER A 282 -6.89 7.67 -19.72
C SER A 282 -7.46 8.04 -18.33
N PRO A 283 -6.81 7.65 -17.22
CA PRO A 283 -7.19 8.10 -15.88
C PRO A 283 -7.32 9.62 -15.76
N TYR A 284 -6.49 10.37 -16.49
CA TYR A 284 -6.47 11.83 -16.45
C TYR A 284 -7.42 12.52 -17.44
N ALA A 285 -8.03 11.76 -18.37
CA ALA A 285 -8.94 12.34 -19.36
C ALA A 285 -10.29 12.73 -18.72
N ASP A 286 -10.88 13.85 -19.13
CA ASP A 286 -12.26 14.15 -18.75
C ASP A 286 -13.23 13.24 -19.51
N VAL A 287 -14.15 12.61 -18.79
CA VAL A 287 -15.19 11.73 -19.34
C VAL A 287 -16.60 12.22 -19.02
N SER A 288 -16.74 13.43 -18.48
CA SER A 288 -18.02 14.01 -18.08
C SER A 288 -19.06 14.01 -19.21
N GLY A 289 -18.62 14.11 -20.47
CA GLY A 289 -19.47 14.05 -21.66
C GLY A 289 -19.80 12.65 -22.20
N HIS A 290 -19.34 11.56 -21.58
CA HIS A 290 -19.60 10.21 -22.09
C HIS A 290 -21.01 9.71 -21.70
N ASP A 291 -21.72 9.07 -22.63
CA ASP A 291 -23.01 8.43 -22.33
C ASP A 291 -22.82 7.12 -21.54
N LEU A 292 -23.25 7.12 -20.28
CA LEU A 292 -23.13 6.01 -19.34
C LEU A 292 -24.31 5.02 -19.39
N ARG A 293 -25.27 5.21 -20.30
CA ARG A 293 -26.45 4.34 -20.43
C ARG A 293 -26.11 2.94 -20.94
N SER A 294 -25.08 2.82 -21.77
CA SER A 294 -24.65 1.52 -22.31
C SER A 294 -23.88 0.69 -21.29
N LEU A 295 -24.18 -0.61 -21.22
CA LEU A 295 -23.41 -1.58 -20.43
C LEU A 295 -21.93 -1.63 -20.82
N GLU A 296 -21.62 -1.35 -22.10
CA GLU A 296 -20.25 -1.29 -22.56
C GLU A 296 -19.53 -0.05 -22.01
N ALA A 297 -20.19 1.11 -22.03
CA ALA A 297 -19.66 2.35 -21.46
C ALA A 297 -19.37 2.18 -19.95
N GLN A 298 -20.27 1.53 -19.22
CA GLN A 298 -20.07 1.21 -17.80
C GLN A 298 -18.82 0.34 -17.57
N ARG A 299 -18.56 -0.65 -18.44
CA ARG A 299 -17.35 -1.49 -18.35
C ARG A 299 -16.08 -0.69 -18.66
N ARG A 300 -16.13 0.25 -19.61
CA ARG A 300 -15.01 1.16 -19.91
C ARG A 300 -14.71 2.05 -18.69
N MET A 301 -15.74 2.55 -18.02
CA MET A 301 -15.60 3.32 -16.78
C MET A 301 -15.06 2.46 -15.63
N GLU A 302 -15.52 1.22 -15.50
CA GLU A 302 -15.00 0.28 -14.52
C GLU A 302 -13.50 0.03 -14.72
N LYS A 303 -13.08 -0.21 -15.97
CA LYS A 303 -11.66 -0.38 -16.32
C LYS A 303 -10.86 0.91 -16.09
N ARG A 304 -11.43 2.08 -16.36
CA ARG A 304 -10.81 3.37 -16.03
C ARG A 304 -10.63 3.55 -14.53
N ALA A 305 -11.60 3.17 -13.71
CA ALA A 305 -11.47 3.22 -12.25
C ALA A 305 -10.34 2.29 -11.75
N VAL A 306 -10.16 1.11 -12.36
CA VAL A 306 -9.00 0.25 -12.10
C VAL A 306 -7.70 0.96 -12.47
N ALA A 307 -7.65 1.63 -13.63
CA ALA A 307 -6.50 2.40 -14.07
C ALA A 307 -6.19 3.58 -13.13
N ALA A 308 -7.21 4.26 -12.60
CA ALA A 308 -7.06 5.38 -11.68
C ALA A 308 -6.55 4.93 -10.30
N VAL A 309 -7.05 3.81 -9.77
CA VAL A 309 -6.51 3.20 -8.54
C VAL A 309 -5.08 2.71 -8.75
N HIS A 310 -4.80 2.10 -9.90
CA HIS A 310 -3.46 1.69 -10.29
C HIS A 310 -2.50 2.88 -10.32
N GLU A 311 -2.90 3.99 -10.91
CA GLU A 311 -2.11 5.22 -10.92
C GLU A 311 -1.90 5.77 -9.52
N LEU A 312 -2.95 5.87 -8.71
CA LEU A 312 -2.85 6.36 -7.32
C LEU A 312 -1.83 5.54 -6.51
N LEU A 313 -1.90 4.21 -6.58
CA LEU A 313 -0.95 3.33 -5.91
C LEU A 313 0.45 3.47 -6.53
N SER A 314 0.56 3.64 -7.84
CA SER A 314 1.83 3.86 -8.52
C SER A 314 2.49 5.18 -8.11
N LEU A 315 1.73 6.18 -7.68
CA LEU A 315 2.26 7.43 -7.16
C LEU A 315 2.73 7.34 -5.70
N THR A 316 2.30 6.34 -4.93
CA THR A 316 2.80 6.18 -3.55
C THR A 316 4.22 5.63 -3.54
N VAL A 317 4.98 5.94 -2.48
CA VAL A 317 6.38 5.53 -2.33
C VAL A 317 6.49 4.01 -2.25
N ASP A 318 5.64 3.39 -1.42
CA ASP A 318 5.65 1.96 -1.17
C ASP A 318 4.63 1.21 -2.04
N LYS A 319 4.06 1.81 -3.10
CA LYS A 319 3.06 1.19 -4.00
C LYS A 319 1.87 0.50 -3.29
N ARG A 320 1.47 1.07 -2.16
CA ARG A 320 0.39 0.60 -1.28
C ARG A 320 -0.30 1.75 -0.58
N THR A 321 -1.53 1.54 -0.12
CA THR A 321 -2.24 2.45 0.79
C THR A 321 -3.32 1.73 1.58
N THR A 322 -3.93 2.38 2.57
CA THR A 322 -5.08 1.81 3.30
C THR A 322 -6.38 2.03 2.54
N LEU A 323 -7.32 1.09 2.68
CA LEU A 323 -8.64 1.19 2.05
C LEU A 323 -9.40 2.44 2.50
N GLU A 324 -9.24 2.85 3.76
CA GLU A 324 -9.83 4.06 4.33
C GLU A 324 -9.32 5.33 3.63
N ARG A 325 -8.00 5.41 3.37
CA ARG A 325 -7.40 6.54 2.67
C ARG A 325 -7.81 6.57 1.20
N LEU A 326 -7.85 5.40 0.56
CA LEU A 326 -8.33 5.29 -0.83
C LEU A 326 -9.80 5.73 -0.94
N ALA A 327 -10.63 5.44 0.07
CA ALA A 327 -12.03 5.85 0.08
C ALA A 327 -12.24 7.37 0.06
N LEU A 328 -11.27 8.16 0.53
CA LEU A 328 -11.31 9.63 0.47
C LEU A 328 -11.26 10.17 -0.97
N PHE A 329 -10.70 9.38 -1.89
CA PHE A 329 -10.55 9.73 -3.31
C PHE A 329 -11.53 8.96 -4.20
N ARG A 330 -12.48 8.22 -3.61
CA ARG A 330 -13.42 7.38 -4.35
C ARG A 330 -14.12 8.14 -5.47
N ASP A 331 -14.67 9.30 -5.13
CA ASP A 331 -15.49 10.09 -6.08
C ASP A 331 -14.60 10.72 -7.17
N ALA A 332 -13.39 11.15 -6.82
CA ALA A 332 -12.40 11.66 -7.77
C ALA A 332 -11.95 10.58 -8.78
N LEU A 333 -11.76 9.34 -8.31
CA LEU A 333 -11.26 8.23 -9.12
C LEU A 333 -12.37 7.46 -9.86
N GLY A 334 -13.65 7.83 -9.65
CA GLY A 334 -14.79 7.10 -10.23
C GLY A 334 -14.96 5.68 -9.68
N VAL A 335 -14.49 5.41 -8.45
CA VAL A 335 -14.54 4.08 -7.84
C VAL A 335 -15.93 3.82 -7.22
N PRO A 336 -16.51 2.60 -7.32
CA PRO A 336 -17.79 2.29 -6.68
C PRO A 336 -17.76 2.41 -5.15
N LYS A 337 -18.92 2.66 -4.52
CA LYS A 337 -19.08 2.72 -3.03
C LYS A 337 -18.51 1.48 -2.33
N LYS A 338 -18.69 0.30 -2.92
CA LYS A 338 -18.19 -0.97 -2.40
C LYS A 338 -16.75 -1.25 -2.86
N ILE A 339 -15.82 -0.39 -2.47
CA ILE A 339 -14.42 -0.42 -2.89
C ILE A 339 -13.77 -1.78 -2.65
N LYS A 340 -14.02 -2.40 -1.49
CA LYS A 340 -13.46 -3.72 -1.16
C LYS A 340 -13.90 -4.80 -2.15
N GLU A 341 -15.20 -4.89 -2.44
CA GLU A 341 -15.75 -5.86 -3.41
C GLU A 341 -15.21 -5.57 -4.82
N PHE A 342 -15.11 -4.29 -5.19
CA PHE A 342 -14.56 -3.86 -6.47
C PHE A 342 -13.09 -4.29 -6.65
N LEU A 343 -12.22 -4.02 -5.68
CA LEU A 343 -10.80 -4.38 -5.77
C LEU A 343 -10.57 -5.90 -5.75
N LEU A 344 -11.41 -6.66 -5.03
CA LEU A 344 -11.32 -8.12 -4.99
C LEU A 344 -11.61 -8.78 -6.36
N LYS A 345 -12.40 -8.14 -7.23
CA LYS A 345 -12.62 -8.57 -8.61
C LYS A 345 -11.34 -8.58 -9.44
N TYR A 346 -10.37 -7.72 -9.08
CA TYR A 346 -9.12 -7.50 -9.79
C TYR A 346 -7.90 -7.98 -9.01
N GLN A 347 -8.02 -9.13 -8.34
CA GLN A 347 -6.99 -9.73 -7.50
C GLN A 347 -5.67 -10.09 -8.20
N GLY A 348 -5.62 -10.11 -9.54
CA GLY A 348 -4.38 -10.26 -10.30
C GLY A 348 -3.56 -8.97 -10.40
N ILE A 349 -4.18 -7.82 -10.12
CA ILE A 349 -3.55 -6.49 -10.15
C ILE A 349 -3.36 -5.99 -8.72
N PHE A 350 -4.41 -6.09 -7.90
CA PHE A 350 -4.41 -5.62 -6.52
C PHE A 350 -4.38 -6.78 -5.53
N TYR A 351 -3.71 -6.57 -4.41
CA TYR A 351 -3.80 -7.46 -3.25
C TYR A 351 -4.34 -6.69 -2.05
N ILE A 352 -5.28 -7.29 -1.31
CA ILE A 352 -5.82 -6.72 -0.07
C ILE A 352 -5.37 -7.57 1.11
N SER A 353 -4.46 -7.01 1.92
CA SER A 353 -4.12 -7.62 3.20
C SER A 353 -5.14 -7.22 4.26
N THR A 354 -5.61 -8.22 5.00
CA THR A 354 -6.43 -8.05 6.20
C THR A 354 -5.60 -8.21 7.47
N ARG A 355 -4.28 -8.44 7.38
CA ARG A 355 -3.43 -8.56 8.57
C ARG A 355 -3.21 -7.24 9.29
N GLY A 356 -3.58 -6.09 8.71
CA GLY A 356 -3.42 -4.79 9.36
C GLY A 356 -4.24 -4.66 10.65
N ASN A 357 -3.58 -4.31 11.77
CA ASN A 357 -4.17 -4.03 13.09
C ASN A 357 -5.39 -4.92 13.43
N GLN A 358 -5.16 -6.21 13.69
CA GLN A 358 -6.19 -7.18 14.09
C GLN A 358 -7.40 -7.23 13.13
N GLY A 359 -7.18 -7.10 11.81
CA GLY A 359 -8.26 -7.18 10.84
C GLY A 359 -8.99 -5.86 10.56
N LYS A 360 -8.79 -4.83 11.38
CA LYS A 360 -9.49 -3.54 11.24
C LYS A 360 -8.98 -2.72 10.06
N LEU A 361 -7.67 -2.77 9.79
CA LEU A 361 -7.07 -2.00 8.70
C LEU A 361 -6.80 -2.89 7.50
N HIS A 362 -7.51 -2.61 6.40
CA HIS A 362 -7.27 -3.22 5.11
C HIS A 362 -6.25 -2.40 4.31
N THR A 363 -5.17 -3.04 3.87
CA THR A 363 -4.13 -2.39 3.05
C THR A 363 -4.16 -2.97 1.64
N VAL A 364 -4.21 -2.09 0.65
CA VAL A 364 -4.22 -2.42 -0.78
C VAL A 364 -2.81 -2.26 -1.31
N PHE A 365 -2.32 -3.28 -2.02
CA PHE A 365 -1.01 -3.33 -2.65
C PHE A 365 -1.17 -3.48 -4.16
N LEU A 366 -0.25 -2.87 -4.91
CA LEU A 366 -0.10 -3.11 -6.34
C LEU A 366 0.80 -4.32 -6.56
N ARG A 367 0.27 -5.43 -7.09
CA ARG A 367 1.01 -6.69 -7.18
C ARG A 367 2.22 -6.64 -8.11
N GLU A 368 2.09 -5.97 -9.25
CA GLU A 368 3.19 -5.89 -10.21
C GLU A 368 4.43 -5.23 -9.63
N ALA A 369 4.26 -4.30 -8.68
CA ALA A 369 5.35 -3.55 -8.07
C ALA A 369 6.18 -4.40 -7.10
N TYR A 370 5.71 -5.58 -6.73
CA TYR A 370 6.40 -6.45 -5.79
C TYR A 370 6.84 -7.77 -6.43
N TYR A 371 8.02 -8.23 -6.03
CA TYR A 371 8.52 -9.56 -6.35
C TYR A 371 9.16 -10.17 -5.10
N LYS A 372 8.74 -11.39 -4.74
CA LYS A 372 9.21 -12.10 -3.53
C LYS A 372 9.14 -11.26 -2.23
N GLY A 373 8.17 -10.34 -2.15
CA GLY A 373 7.99 -9.45 -1.00
C GLY A 373 9.04 -8.33 -0.91
N GLU A 374 9.61 -7.92 -2.04
CA GLU A 374 10.44 -6.72 -2.19
C GLU A 374 9.85 -5.85 -3.30
N LEU A 375 10.06 -4.53 -3.18
CA LEU A 375 9.62 -3.57 -4.18
C LEU A 375 10.58 -3.59 -5.36
N LEU A 376 10.06 -3.68 -6.59
CA LEU A 376 10.87 -3.73 -7.81
C LEU A 376 11.56 -2.39 -8.10
N ASP A 377 10.78 -1.31 -8.13
CA ASP A 377 11.27 0.05 -8.36
C ASP A 377 11.39 0.76 -7.00
N SER A 378 12.55 0.65 -6.35
CA SER A 378 12.82 1.32 -5.07
C SER A 378 13.16 2.80 -5.26
N ASN A 379 12.72 3.62 -4.30
CA ASN A 379 13.05 5.05 -4.22
C ASN A 379 13.92 5.30 -2.99
N GLU A 380 14.69 6.40 -2.95
CA GLU A 380 15.52 6.74 -1.77
C GLU A 380 14.71 6.81 -0.47
N ILE A 381 13.46 7.30 -0.53
CA ILE A 381 12.54 7.34 0.61
C ILE A 381 12.17 5.93 1.07
N HIS A 382 11.92 5.01 0.13
CA HIS A 382 11.62 3.62 0.44
C HIS A 382 12.83 2.93 1.09
N ASP A 383 14.03 3.19 0.58
CA ASP A 383 15.26 2.60 1.11
C ASP A 383 15.59 3.15 2.50
N ALA A 384 15.32 4.43 2.75
CA ALA A 384 15.41 5.02 4.08
C ALA A 384 14.39 4.40 5.06
N ARG A 385 13.15 4.15 4.63
CA ARG A 385 12.14 3.43 5.43
C ARG A 385 12.55 2.00 5.74
N ARG A 386 13.15 1.31 4.76
CA ARG A 386 13.65 -0.06 4.92
C ARG A 386 14.70 -0.14 6.03
N LYS A 387 15.60 0.84 6.16
CA LYS A 387 16.57 0.88 7.28
C LYS A 387 15.90 0.94 8.65
N LEU A 388 14.78 1.66 8.78
CA LEU A 388 14.00 1.67 10.02
C LEU A 388 13.27 0.34 10.25
N GLU A 389 12.75 -0.27 9.18
CA GLU A 389 12.09 -1.58 9.23
C GLU A 389 13.05 -2.69 9.67
N GLU A 390 14.25 -2.74 9.09
CA GLU A 390 15.32 -3.65 9.46
C GLU A 390 15.70 -3.48 10.93
N LEU A 391 15.84 -2.24 11.39
CA LEU A 391 16.12 -1.94 12.80
C LEU A 391 15.05 -2.55 13.71
N LEU A 392 13.76 -2.40 13.38
CA LEU A 392 12.63 -2.91 14.16
C LEU A 392 12.42 -4.44 14.06
N LEU A 393 13.04 -5.08 13.07
CA LEU A 393 13.06 -6.52 12.90
C LEU A 393 14.19 -7.21 13.67
N MET A 394 15.22 -6.47 14.08
CA MET A 394 16.33 -7.04 14.86
C MET A 394 15.81 -7.68 16.15
N SER A 395 16.23 -8.93 16.41
CA SER A 395 15.88 -9.62 17.66
C SER A 395 16.47 -8.91 18.87
N ARG A 396 15.82 -9.08 20.03
CA ARG A 396 16.29 -8.51 21.30
C ARG A 396 17.70 -9.01 21.64
N GLU A 397 18.00 -10.28 21.37
CA GLU A 397 19.30 -10.89 21.60
C GLU A 397 20.39 -10.25 20.75
N LYS A 398 20.16 -10.11 19.44
CA LYS A 398 21.08 -9.41 18.53
C LYS A 398 21.27 -7.95 18.93
N ALA A 399 20.21 -7.29 19.42
CA ALA A 399 20.29 -5.92 19.91
C ALA A 399 21.08 -5.81 21.23
N ASN A 400 20.97 -6.79 22.13
CA ASN A 400 21.77 -6.85 23.35
C ASN A 400 23.24 -7.15 23.04
N LEU A 401 23.51 -8.08 22.12
CA LEU A 401 24.85 -8.40 21.62
C LEU A 401 25.51 -7.16 20.97
N ASP A 402 24.76 -6.46 20.12
CA ASP A 402 25.22 -5.24 19.47
C ASP A 402 25.45 -4.09 20.48
N ARG A 403 24.59 -3.91 21.48
CA ARG A 403 24.82 -2.99 22.60
C ARG A 403 26.07 -3.37 23.38
N MET A 404 26.29 -4.65 23.64
CA MET A 404 27.50 -5.15 24.29
C MET A 404 28.76 -4.85 23.46
N PHE A 405 28.72 -5.04 22.13
CA PHE A 405 29.83 -4.65 21.25
C PHE A 405 30.06 -3.13 21.22
N THR A 406 29.01 -2.31 21.30
CA THR A 406 29.15 -0.85 21.34
C THR A 406 29.58 -0.31 22.71
N SER A 407 29.18 -0.95 23.82
CA SER A 407 29.56 -0.54 25.18
C SER A 407 30.95 -1.04 25.58
N MET A 408 31.32 -2.24 25.16
CA MET A 408 32.65 -2.80 25.43
C MET A 408 33.75 -2.20 24.53
N GLY A 409 33.47 -1.24 23.64
CA GLY A 409 34.52 -0.64 22.78
C GLY A 409 35.73 -0.07 23.54
N ARG A 410 35.63 0.14 24.87
CA ARG A 410 36.78 0.42 25.75
C ARG A 410 37.39 -0.81 26.43
N GLY A 411 36.59 -1.83 26.76
CA GLY A 411 37.06 -3.08 27.41
C GLY A 411 37.58 -4.14 26.42
N TRP A 412 37.20 -4.08 25.14
CA TRP A 412 37.75 -4.94 24.08
C TRP A 412 39.23 -4.60 23.80
N ASP A 413 39.60 -3.32 23.87
CA ASP A 413 41.00 -2.86 23.77
C ASP A 413 41.83 -3.39 24.98
N GLU A 414 41.24 -3.55 26.17
CA GLU A 414 41.88 -4.14 27.37
C GLU A 414 42.00 -5.68 27.31
N LEU A 415 41.10 -6.36 26.61
CA LEU A 415 41.14 -7.82 26.39
C LEU A 415 42.00 -8.22 25.17
N GLY A 416 42.77 -7.28 24.60
CA GLY A 416 43.66 -7.53 23.46
C GLY A 416 42.97 -7.65 22.10
N GLY A 417 41.66 -7.37 22.02
CA GLY A 417 40.90 -7.36 20.79
C GLY A 417 40.99 -5.99 20.11
N GLY A 418 41.89 -5.83 19.15
CA GLY A 418 42.03 -4.54 18.45
C GLY A 418 40.71 -4.04 17.84
N ARG A 419 40.52 -2.72 17.77
CA ARG A 419 39.30 -2.06 17.24
C ARG A 419 38.77 -2.62 15.92
N ARG A 420 39.66 -3.13 15.05
CA ARG A 420 39.33 -3.78 13.78
C ARG A 420 38.66 -5.15 13.97
N GLY A 421 39.11 -5.94 14.94
CA GLY A 421 38.55 -7.27 15.26
C GLY A 421 37.16 -7.21 15.90
N GLY A 422 36.88 -6.20 16.74
CA GLY A 422 35.53 -5.98 17.27
C GLY A 422 34.53 -5.55 16.19
N ALA A 423 34.96 -4.74 15.22
CA ALA A 423 34.15 -4.35 14.07
C ALA A 423 33.92 -5.53 13.11
N GLU A 424 34.94 -6.33 12.82
CA GLU A 424 34.84 -7.53 11.98
C GLU A 424 34.00 -8.64 12.62
N LEU A 425 34.09 -8.86 13.94
CA LEU A 425 33.21 -9.80 14.65
C LEU A 425 31.78 -9.27 14.69
N ARG A 426 31.59 -7.97 14.95
CA ARG A 426 30.28 -7.33 14.87
C ARG A 426 29.67 -7.49 13.48
N GLU A 427 30.45 -7.33 12.41
CA GLU A 427 30.03 -7.55 11.03
C GLU A 427 29.80 -9.04 10.72
N LYS A 428 30.58 -9.97 11.28
CA LYS A 428 30.35 -11.42 11.13
C LYS A 428 29.10 -11.92 11.86
N PHE A 429 28.81 -11.39 13.06
CA PHE A 429 27.67 -11.80 13.89
C PHE A 429 26.37 -11.05 13.56
N LEU A 430 26.46 -9.79 13.12
CA LEU A 430 25.31 -8.96 12.72
C LEU A 430 25.18 -8.83 11.20
N GLY A 431 25.97 -9.59 10.43
CA GLY A 431 26.22 -9.42 9.00
C GLY A 431 25.02 -9.19 8.09
N ASP A 432 25.35 -8.54 6.97
CA ASP A 432 24.49 -7.98 5.93
C ASP A 432 23.17 -8.73 5.70
N ALA A 433 22.07 -8.01 5.88
CA ALA A 433 20.72 -8.47 5.56
C ALA A 433 20.48 -8.62 4.04
N GLY A 434 21.47 -8.30 3.19
CA GLY A 434 21.41 -8.41 1.73
C GLY A 434 21.58 -9.83 1.15
N GLY A 435 21.98 -10.82 1.96
CA GLY A 435 22.39 -12.13 1.43
C GLY A 435 21.60 -13.35 1.93
N ARG A 436 20.63 -13.79 1.12
CA ARG A 436 20.03 -15.15 1.06
C ARG A 436 19.00 -15.61 2.12
N LYS A 437 17.91 -16.16 1.56
CA LYS A 437 16.87 -17.05 2.12
C LYS A 437 16.25 -16.59 3.44
N ARG A 438 15.08 -15.94 3.32
CA ARG A 438 14.07 -15.85 4.37
C ARG A 438 13.67 -17.26 4.80
N LYS A 439 14.35 -17.83 5.79
CA LYS A 439 13.79 -18.89 6.63
C LYS A 439 13.10 -18.14 7.77
N VAL A 440 11.79 -17.95 7.63
CA VAL A 440 10.94 -17.56 8.75
C VAL A 440 10.96 -18.75 9.69
N GLY A 441 11.90 -18.75 10.64
CA GLY A 441 11.83 -19.62 11.81
C GLY A 441 10.65 -19.13 12.64
N ALA A 442 9.66 -20.00 12.78
CA ALA A 442 8.62 -19.88 13.78
C ALA A 442 9.30 -20.09 15.15
N ASP A 443 9.52 -19.00 15.87
CA ASP A 443 9.47 -19.06 17.33
C ASP A 443 8.00 -18.79 17.68
N ASP A 444 7.24 -19.88 17.70
CA ASP A 444 5.86 -19.93 18.17
C ASP A 444 5.87 -19.81 19.70
N GLU A 445 5.43 -18.67 20.22
CA GLU A 445 4.70 -18.65 21.49
C GLU A 445 3.22 -18.81 21.15
N ASP A 446 2.81 -20.09 21.20
CA ASP A 446 1.49 -20.68 21.40
C ASP A 446 0.25 -19.77 21.30
N ASP A 447 -0.51 -19.93 20.21
CA ASP A 447 -1.96 -19.77 20.18
C ASP A 447 -2.50 -20.93 19.32
N GLY A 448 -2.96 -21.98 20.00
CA GLY A 448 -3.36 -23.25 19.37
C GLY A 448 -4.48 -23.14 18.33
N ALA A 449 -4.28 -23.83 17.20
CA ALA A 449 -5.29 -24.57 16.46
C ALA A 449 -4.64 -25.32 15.28
N ASP A 450 -4.75 -26.64 15.36
CA ASP A 450 -4.58 -27.68 14.35
C ASP A 450 -4.64 -27.24 12.87
N SER A 451 -3.63 -27.64 12.07
CA SER A 451 -3.85 -28.07 10.67
C SER A 451 -2.57 -28.61 10.01
N GLY A 452 -2.61 -29.92 9.77
CA GLY A 452 -2.27 -30.64 8.53
C GLY A 452 -1.19 -30.12 7.58
N GLU A 453 -0.20 -30.99 7.39
CA GLU A 453 0.78 -31.05 6.31
C GLU A 453 0.13 -31.02 4.91
N ASP A 454 0.78 -30.37 3.93
CA ASP A 454 1.54 -31.06 2.87
C ASP A 454 1.68 -30.25 1.54
N SER A 455 2.85 -30.47 0.96
CA SER A 455 3.30 -30.42 -0.44
C SER A 455 3.12 -29.18 -1.32
N GLY A 456 4.27 -28.63 -1.70
CA GLY A 456 4.43 -27.74 -2.86
C GLY A 456 4.61 -28.51 -4.16
N VAL A 457 4.24 -27.88 -5.27
CA VAL A 457 4.75 -28.18 -6.62
C VAL A 457 4.78 -26.88 -7.44
N GLU A 458 5.87 -26.74 -8.19
CA GLU A 458 6.24 -25.70 -9.14
C GLU A 458 5.39 -25.69 -10.42
N SER A 459 5.33 -24.53 -11.11
CA SER A 459 5.36 -24.30 -12.59
C SER A 459 4.74 -22.92 -12.89
N LEU A 460 5.41 -21.88 -13.43
CA LEU A 460 6.13 -21.65 -14.69
C LEU A 460 5.27 -21.79 -15.96
N TYR A 461 5.09 -20.63 -16.65
CA TYR A 461 4.57 -20.33 -18.02
C TYR A 461 3.12 -20.76 -18.33
N ILE A 462 2.18 -19.87 -18.69
CA ILE A 462 2.04 -19.03 -19.92
C ILE A 462 2.29 -19.84 -21.18
N ASP A 463 1.18 -20.24 -21.81
CA ASP A 463 1.00 -20.26 -23.27
C ASP A 463 -0.17 -19.32 -23.61
#